data_AF-A0A2E9XGE1-F1
#
_entry.id   AF-A0A2E9XGE1-F1
#
_cell.length_a   1.000
_cell.length_b   1.000
_cell.length_c   1.000
_cell.angle_alpha   90.00
_cell.angle_beta   90.00
_cell.angle_gamma   90.00
#
_symmetry.space_group_name_H-M   'P 1'
#
loop_
_entity.id
_entity.type
_entity.pdbx_description
1 polymer ?
#
loop_
_entity_poly.entity_id
_entity_poly.type
_entity_poly.pdbx_seq_one_letter_code
_entity_poly.pdbx_strand_id
1 'polypeptide(L)'
;MLDSFDTPQAALISIILADLALAGDNAMLVGMIAKSVPKEFRNKTIFYGIIGAVIFRIIFALFAFKLMQIPELLIVGGIFLLWIAWGLARHDFGSSPLKEKLISSKPKSVRTAIIQLILADLAMSFDNVIAVAGAAHNYLWIMIFGLALSVALMIVASKFIANFLERYPRMIWIGIITICYIAIVPMIIEGIKNSYLL
;
A
#
# COMPACT_ATOMS: atom_id res chain seq x y z
N MET A 1 -2.23 28.40 6.84
CA MET A 1 -2.16 27.82 5.47
C MET A 1 -2.05 26.28 5.53
N LEU A 2 -2.62 25.65 6.57
CA LEU A 2 -2.57 24.20 6.81
C LEU A 2 -3.98 23.61 7.06
N ASP A 3 -5.04 24.33 6.70
CA ASP A 3 -6.43 23.87 6.83
C ASP A 3 -6.93 23.10 5.59
N SER A 4 -6.11 23.01 4.53
CA SER A 4 -6.49 22.40 3.25
C SER A 4 -6.50 20.87 3.25
N PHE A 5 -5.94 20.23 4.27
CA PHE A 5 -5.85 18.76 4.36
C PHE A 5 -7.00 18.09 5.11
N ASP A 6 -7.88 18.86 5.77
CA ASP A 6 -9.00 18.31 6.54
C ASP A 6 -10.28 18.13 5.71
N THR A 7 -10.16 18.26 4.39
CA THR A 7 -11.28 18.12 3.46
C THR A 7 -11.39 16.69 2.94
N PRO A 8 -12.63 16.18 2.72
CA PRO A 8 -12.91 14.91 2.04
C PRO A 8 -12.06 14.66 0.78
N GLN A 9 -11.87 15.72 -0.02
CA GLN A 9 -11.14 15.66 -1.28
C GLN A 9 -9.63 15.51 -1.07
N ALA A 10 -9.07 16.25 -0.10
CA ALA A 10 -7.65 16.13 0.22
C ALA A 10 -7.33 14.74 0.78
N ALA A 11 -8.18 14.19 1.65
CA ALA A 11 -8.02 12.82 2.14
C ALA A 11 -8.05 11.80 0.99
N LEU A 12 -9.03 11.90 0.09
CA LEU A 12 -9.12 11.01 -1.07
C LEU A 12 -7.87 11.08 -1.96
N ILE A 13 -7.39 12.29 -2.26
CA ILE A 13 -6.19 12.51 -3.08
C ILE A 13 -4.97 11.93 -2.36
N SER A 14 -4.79 12.21 -1.07
CA SER A 14 -3.69 11.67 -0.28
C SER A 14 -3.68 10.14 -0.25
N ILE A 15 -4.85 9.50 -0.12
CA ILE A 15 -4.98 8.03 -0.14
C ILE A 15 -4.56 7.47 -1.50
N ILE A 16 -5.06 8.05 -2.60
CA ILE A 16 -4.70 7.62 -3.96
C ILE A 16 -3.21 7.85 -4.20
N LEU A 17 -2.66 9.00 -3.81
CA LEU A 17 -1.25 9.32 -4.03
C LEU A 17 -0.31 8.43 -3.20
N ALA A 18 -0.61 8.22 -1.92
CA ALA A 18 0.18 7.34 -1.05
C ALA A 18 0.22 5.92 -1.61
N ASP A 19 -0.92 5.42 -2.10
CA ASP A 19 -1.01 4.07 -2.64
C ASP A 19 -0.33 3.94 -4.01
N LEU A 20 -0.54 4.89 -4.92
CA LEU A 20 0.13 4.90 -6.24
C LEU A 20 1.65 5.07 -6.13
N ALA A 21 2.14 5.86 -5.18
CA ALA A 21 3.58 6.07 -4.99
C ALA A 21 4.32 4.77 -4.63
N LEU A 22 3.63 3.85 -3.95
CA LEU A 22 4.16 2.56 -3.49
C LEU A 22 3.75 1.39 -4.40
N ALA A 23 2.95 1.65 -5.43
CA ALA A 23 2.35 0.62 -6.29
C ALA A 23 3.32 -0.02 -7.30
N GLY A 24 4.51 0.55 -7.48
CA GLY A 24 5.47 0.18 -8.51
C GLY A 24 5.85 -1.29 -8.55
N ASP A 25 6.34 -1.79 -7.42
CA ASP A 25 6.73 -3.18 -7.25
C ASP A 25 5.52 -4.13 -7.27
N ASN A 26 4.38 -3.66 -6.77
CA ASN A 26 3.14 -4.42 -6.68
C ASN A 26 2.61 -4.76 -8.08
N ALA A 27 2.66 -3.79 -8.99
CA ALA A 27 2.30 -3.93 -10.39
C ALA A 27 3.16 -4.98 -11.13
N MET A 28 4.47 -4.97 -10.90
CA MET A 28 5.40 -5.93 -11.53
C MET A 28 5.08 -7.37 -11.10
N LEU A 29 4.83 -7.58 -9.81
CA LEU A 29 4.53 -8.89 -9.24
C LEU A 29 3.19 -9.45 -9.75
N VAL A 30 2.16 -8.62 -9.83
CA VAL A 30 0.87 -8.99 -10.44
C VAL A 30 1.08 -9.46 -11.88
N GLY A 31 1.88 -8.73 -12.66
CA GLY A 31 2.22 -9.09 -14.03
C GLY A 31 2.97 -10.42 -14.15
N MET A 32 3.93 -10.69 -13.25
CA MET A 32 4.69 -11.94 -13.21
C MET A 32 3.81 -13.14 -12.85
N ILE A 33 3.01 -13.04 -11.78
CA ILE A 33 2.11 -14.12 -11.34
C ILE A 33 1.06 -14.37 -12.43
N ALA A 34 0.47 -13.33 -13.00
CA ALA A 34 -0.49 -13.47 -14.10
C ALA A 34 0.12 -14.11 -15.37
N LYS A 35 1.40 -13.83 -15.66
CA LYS A 35 2.11 -14.43 -16.81
C LYS A 35 2.30 -15.94 -16.68
N SER A 36 2.37 -16.45 -15.45
CA SER A 36 2.58 -17.88 -15.16
C SER A 36 1.31 -18.74 -15.28
N VAL A 37 0.14 -18.12 -15.47
CA VAL A 37 -1.15 -18.79 -15.71
C VAL A 37 -1.46 -18.82 -17.22
N PRO A 38 -2.14 -19.88 -17.76
CA PRO A 38 -2.53 -19.91 -19.17
C PRO A 38 -3.32 -18.68 -19.58
N LYS A 39 -3.12 -18.22 -20.83
CA LYS A 39 -3.65 -16.94 -21.33
C LYS A 39 -5.16 -16.80 -21.12
N GLU A 40 -5.91 -17.89 -21.28
CA GLU A 40 -7.37 -17.96 -21.12
C GLU A 40 -7.85 -17.61 -19.70
N PHE A 41 -7.04 -17.92 -18.68
CA PHE A 41 -7.40 -17.70 -17.27
C PHE A 41 -6.74 -16.45 -16.67
N ARG A 42 -5.86 -15.77 -17.40
CA ARG A 42 -5.07 -14.64 -16.88
C ARG A 42 -5.96 -13.51 -16.35
N ASN A 43 -6.93 -13.06 -17.14
CA ASN A 43 -7.81 -11.96 -16.74
C ASN A 43 -8.70 -12.33 -15.55
N LYS A 44 -9.20 -13.57 -15.50
CA LYS A 44 -9.95 -14.08 -14.34
C LYS A 44 -9.09 -14.13 -13.08
N THR A 45 -7.85 -14.60 -13.21
CA THR A 45 -6.88 -14.67 -12.11
C THR A 45 -6.59 -13.29 -11.54
N ILE A 46 -6.32 -12.32 -12.42
CA ILE A 46 -6.09 -10.93 -12.04
C ILE A 46 -7.34 -10.39 -11.34
N PHE A 47 -8.52 -10.50 -11.97
CA PHE A 47 -9.78 -9.98 -11.45
C PHE A 47 -10.12 -10.50 -10.05
N TYR A 48 -10.10 -11.82 -9.84
CA TYR A 48 -10.39 -12.40 -8.52
C TYR A 48 -9.28 -12.12 -7.50
N GLY A 49 -8.01 -12.05 -7.94
CA GLY A 49 -6.90 -11.63 -7.11
C GLY A 49 -7.07 -10.21 -6.58
N ILE A 50 -7.43 -9.27 -7.44
CA ILE A 50 -7.70 -7.87 -7.09
C ILE A 50 -8.88 -7.76 -6.13
N ILE A 51 -10.00 -8.42 -6.41
CA ILE A 51 -11.17 -8.35 -5.54
C ILE A 51 -10.81 -8.85 -4.15
N GLY A 52 -10.12 -9.99 -4.06
CA GLY A 52 -9.63 -10.51 -2.79
C GLY A 52 -8.70 -9.53 -2.09
N ALA A 53 -7.73 -8.96 -2.82
CA ALA A 53 -6.77 -7.99 -2.31
C ALA A 53 -7.48 -6.75 -1.73
N VAL A 54 -8.41 -6.14 -2.46
CA VAL A 54 -9.19 -4.97 -1.99
C VAL A 54 -9.99 -5.30 -0.73
N ILE A 55 -10.66 -6.46 -0.68
CA ILE A 55 -11.42 -6.88 0.51
C ILE A 55 -10.49 -6.98 1.72
N PHE A 56 -9.40 -7.73 1.58
CA PHE A 56 -8.43 -7.91 2.66
C PHE A 56 -7.76 -6.60 3.08
N ARG A 57 -7.51 -5.72 2.12
CA ARG A 57 -6.95 -4.39 2.33
C ARG A 57 -7.89 -3.47 3.10
N ILE A 58 -9.19 -3.49 2.78
CA ILE A 58 -10.21 -2.77 3.55
C ILE A 58 -10.30 -3.32 4.97
N ILE A 59 -10.32 -4.64 5.14
CA ILE A 59 -10.34 -5.27 6.47
C ILE A 59 -9.12 -4.83 7.29
N PHE A 60 -7.93 -4.87 6.69
CA PHE A 60 -6.70 -4.47 7.35
C PHE A 60 -6.69 -2.96 7.66
N ALA A 61 -7.22 -2.11 6.77
CA ALA A 61 -7.34 -0.68 6.98
C ALA A 61 -8.31 -0.33 8.10
N LEU A 62 -9.44 -1.03 8.20
CA LEU A 62 -10.38 -0.86 9.30
C LEU A 62 -9.78 -1.31 10.65
N PHE A 63 -8.98 -2.38 10.63
CA PHE A 63 -8.25 -2.83 11.80
C PHE A 63 -7.20 -1.78 12.22
N ALA A 64 -6.36 -1.33 11.28
CA ALA A 64 -5.36 -0.28 11.49
C ALA A 64 -6.00 1.03 11.99
N PHE A 65 -7.11 1.45 11.39
CA PHE A 65 -7.88 2.62 11.80
C PHE A 65 -8.34 2.55 13.26
N LYS A 66 -8.82 1.38 13.72
CA LYS A 66 -9.18 1.17 15.12
C LYS A 66 -7.95 1.19 16.04
N LEU A 67 -6.83 0.62 15.59
CA LEU A 67 -5.56 0.64 16.34
C LEU A 67 -4.97 2.04 16.46
N MET A 68 -5.18 2.90 15.46
CA MET A 68 -4.75 4.30 15.45
C MET A 68 -5.48 5.20 16.45
N GLN A 69 -6.63 4.75 16.99
CA GLN A 69 -7.29 5.46 18.10
C GLN A 69 -6.51 5.33 19.42
N ILE A 70 -5.46 4.51 19.45
CA ILE A 70 -4.51 4.39 20.56
C ILE A 70 -3.29 5.26 20.25
N PRO A 71 -3.11 6.40 20.93
CA PRO A 71 -2.06 7.38 20.60
C PRO A 71 -0.64 6.80 20.61
N GLU A 72 -0.35 5.89 21.55
CA GLU A 72 0.96 5.25 21.69
C GLU A 72 1.26 4.35 20.48
N LEU A 73 0.24 3.68 19.97
CA LEU A 73 0.37 2.77 18.84
C LEU A 73 0.52 3.54 17.51
N LEU A 74 -0.05 4.74 17.42
CA LEU A 74 0.13 5.65 16.29
C LEU A 74 1.61 6.07 16.16
N ILE A 75 2.27 6.40 17.28
CA ILE A 75 3.71 6.73 17.32
C ILE A 75 4.55 5.52 16.91
N VAL A 76 4.24 4.32 17.44
CA VAL A 76 4.93 3.07 17.08
C VAL A 76 4.79 2.79 15.58
N GLY A 77 3.60 3.00 15.01
CA GLY A 77 3.37 2.87 13.57
C GLY A 77 4.21 3.83 12.73
N GLY A 78 4.37 5.08 13.18
CA GLY A 78 5.23 6.05 12.50
C GLY A 78 6.71 5.67 12.56
N ILE A 79 7.20 5.19 13.71
CA ILE A 79 8.57 4.67 13.84
C ILE A 79 8.79 3.46 12.93
N PHE A 80 7.81 2.56 12.84
CA PHE A 80 7.87 1.41 11.95
C PHE A 80 7.93 1.82 10.47
N LEU A 81 7.16 2.83 10.04
CA LEU A 81 7.24 3.37 8.69
C LEU A 81 8.60 4.01 8.38
N LEU A 82 9.21 4.70 9.34
CA LEU A 82 10.58 5.23 9.18
C LEU A 82 11.61 4.10 9.04
N TRP A 83 11.45 3.00 9.78
CA TRP A 83 12.30 1.82 9.62
C TRP A 83 12.17 1.22 8.22
N ILE A 84 10.95 1.14 7.68
CA ILE A 84 10.70 0.69 6.31
C ILE A 84 11.32 1.65 5.28
N ALA A 85 11.09 2.95 5.40
CA ALA A 85 11.68 3.97 4.51
C ALA A 85 13.21 3.88 4.51
N TRP A 86 13.83 3.64 5.67
CA TRP A 86 15.27 3.45 5.81
C TRP A 86 15.77 2.23 5.05
N GLY A 87 15.12 1.06 5.19
CA GLY A 87 15.58 -0.11 4.45
C GLY A 87 15.22 -0.05 2.95
N LEU A 88 14.18 0.68 2.53
CA LEU A 88 13.96 0.99 1.11
C LEU A 88 15.10 1.84 0.55
N ALA A 89 15.57 2.85 1.30
CA ALA A 89 16.72 3.67 0.91
C ALA A 89 18.02 2.85 0.77
N ARG A 90 18.15 1.75 1.51
CA ARG A 90 19.29 0.82 1.43
C ARG A 90 19.08 -0.35 0.46
N HIS A 91 17.94 -0.42 -0.23
CA HIS A 91 17.49 -1.59 -1.01
C HIS A 91 17.29 -2.89 -0.18
N ASP A 92 17.31 -2.83 1.15
CA ASP A 92 17.18 -3.99 2.04
C ASP A 92 15.77 -4.60 2.00
N PHE A 93 14.73 -3.78 1.79
CA PHE A 93 13.33 -4.22 1.72
C PHE A 93 12.83 -4.54 0.32
N GLY A 94 13.71 -4.50 -0.70
CA GLY A 94 13.35 -4.93 -2.07
C GLY A 94 12.82 -6.36 -2.15
N SER A 95 13.14 -7.18 -1.13
CA SER A 95 12.82 -8.60 -1.06
C SER A 95 12.44 -9.00 0.38
N SER A 96 11.21 -8.73 0.82
CA SER A 96 10.69 -9.44 2.01
C SER A 96 10.86 -10.95 1.78
N PRO A 97 11.32 -11.75 2.77
CA PRO A 97 11.50 -13.20 2.60
C PRO A 97 10.21 -13.89 2.13
N LEU A 98 9.05 -13.33 2.48
CA LEU A 98 7.75 -13.75 1.99
C LEU A 98 7.56 -13.39 0.50
N LYS A 99 7.94 -12.18 0.08
CA LYS A 99 7.92 -11.70 -1.32
C LYS A 99 8.83 -12.57 -2.20
N GLU A 100 10.05 -12.88 -1.75
CA GLU A 100 10.99 -13.74 -2.48
C GLU A 100 10.46 -15.17 -2.64
N LYS A 101 9.84 -15.73 -1.58
CA LYS A 101 9.18 -17.04 -1.63
C LYS A 101 7.97 -17.06 -2.57
N LEU A 102 7.19 -15.98 -2.59
CA LEU A 102 6.04 -15.82 -3.51
C LEU A 102 6.50 -15.64 -4.97
N ILE A 103 7.60 -14.92 -5.21
CA ILE A 103 8.20 -14.70 -6.54
C ILE A 103 8.85 -15.98 -7.09
N SER A 104 9.60 -16.72 -6.25
CA SER A 104 10.32 -17.93 -6.66
C SER A 104 9.39 -19.13 -6.87
N SER A 105 8.22 -19.15 -6.23
CA SER A 105 7.23 -20.22 -6.39
C SER A 105 6.31 -19.98 -7.59
N LYS A 106 6.59 -20.63 -8.73
CA LYS A 106 5.63 -20.66 -9.86
C LYS A 106 4.29 -21.25 -9.38
N PRO A 107 3.15 -20.54 -9.54
CA PRO A 107 1.87 -21.07 -9.12
C PRO A 107 1.53 -22.31 -9.96
N LYS A 108 1.14 -23.38 -9.27
CA LYS A 108 0.76 -24.65 -9.89
C LYS A 108 -0.68 -24.66 -10.42
N SER A 109 -1.47 -23.64 -10.09
CA SER A 109 -2.88 -23.52 -10.49
C SER A 109 -3.37 -22.07 -10.47
N VAL A 110 -4.51 -21.82 -11.14
CA VAL A 110 -5.23 -20.52 -11.10
C VAL A 110 -5.55 -20.11 -9.66
N ARG A 111 -6.01 -21.04 -8.83
CA ARG A 111 -6.33 -20.79 -7.42
C ARG A 111 -5.08 -20.37 -6.64
N THR A 112 -3.95 -21.05 -6.87
CA THR A 112 -2.67 -20.71 -6.26
C THR A 112 -2.21 -19.32 -6.68
N ALA A 113 -2.37 -18.97 -7.95
CA ALA A 113 -2.02 -17.64 -8.45
C ALA A 113 -2.91 -16.54 -7.83
N ILE A 114 -4.21 -16.76 -7.68
CA ILE A 114 -5.12 -15.83 -6.98
C ILE A 114 -4.66 -15.61 -5.53
N ILE A 115 -4.38 -16.69 -4.80
CA ILE A 115 -3.91 -16.61 -3.40
C ILE A 115 -2.57 -15.89 -3.32
N GLN A 116 -1.63 -16.19 -4.23
CA GLN A 116 -0.35 -15.50 -4.28
C GLN A 116 -0.51 -14.00 -4.56
N LEU A 117 -1.44 -13.59 -5.44
CA LEU A 117 -1.74 -12.17 -5.68
C LEU A 117 -2.25 -11.48 -4.42
N ILE A 118 -3.17 -12.12 -3.69
CA ILE A 118 -3.73 -11.56 -2.44
C ILE A 118 -2.66 -11.47 -1.35
N LEU A 119 -1.86 -12.54 -1.16
CA LEU A 119 -0.81 -12.56 -0.15
C LEU A 119 0.33 -11.60 -0.48
N ALA A 120 0.67 -11.47 -1.76
CA ALA A 120 1.63 -10.50 -2.25
C ALA A 120 1.13 -9.07 -1.96
N ASP A 121 -0.10 -8.74 -2.36
CA ASP A 121 -0.68 -7.43 -2.10
C ASP A 121 -0.72 -7.12 -0.60
N LEU A 122 -1.15 -8.06 0.24
CA LEU A 122 -1.16 -7.89 1.70
C LEU A 122 0.23 -7.63 2.29
N ALA A 123 1.24 -8.39 1.85
CA ALA A 123 2.61 -8.23 2.34
C ALA A 123 3.23 -6.90 1.93
N MET A 124 2.86 -6.39 0.75
CA MET A 124 3.38 -5.13 0.21
C MET A 124 2.50 -3.91 0.52
N SER A 125 1.28 -4.11 1.02
CA SER A 125 0.35 -3.04 1.38
C SER A 125 0.22 -2.84 2.88
N PHE A 126 0.92 -3.61 3.71
CA PHE A 126 0.85 -3.48 5.17
C PHE A 126 1.27 -2.08 5.64
N ASP A 127 2.36 -1.57 5.10
CA ASP A 127 2.86 -0.21 5.31
C ASP A 127 1.97 0.86 4.68
N ASN A 128 1.50 0.59 3.46
CA ASN A 128 0.62 1.47 2.71
C ASN A 128 -0.75 1.66 3.39
N VAL A 129 -1.30 0.61 3.99
CA VAL A 129 -2.58 0.65 4.71
C VAL A 129 -2.46 1.44 6.02
N ILE A 130 -1.33 1.36 6.71
CA ILE A 130 -1.09 2.21 7.89
C ILE A 130 -1.04 3.68 7.47
N ALA A 131 -0.33 4.00 6.39
CA ALA A 131 -0.28 5.36 5.85
C ALA A 131 -1.67 5.88 5.43
N VAL A 132 -2.46 5.05 4.75
CA VAL A 132 -3.83 5.37 4.31
C VAL A 132 -4.79 5.51 5.49
N ALA A 133 -4.70 4.66 6.50
CA ALA A 133 -5.51 4.77 7.72
C ALA A 133 -5.22 6.08 8.46
N GLY A 134 -3.96 6.54 8.46
CA GLY A 134 -3.56 7.83 9.02
C GLY A 134 -4.10 9.02 8.20
N ALA A 135 -4.05 8.92 6.87
CA ALA A 135 -4.58 9.94 5.97
C ALA A 135 -6.12 10.02 5.94
N ALA A 136 -6.82 8.96 6.37
CA ALA A 136 -8.27 8.89 6.36
C ALA A 136 -8.94 9.75 7.45
N HIS A 137 -8.21 10.14 8.49
CA HIS A 137 -8.70 10.90 9.64
C HIS A 137 -10.07 10.41 10.16
N ASN A 138 -11.18 11.09 9.82
CA ASN A 138 -12.56 10.70 10.22
C ASN A 138 -13.43 10.21 9.06
N TYR A 139 -12.91 10.16 7.83
CA TYR A 139 -13.69 9.86 6.63
C TYR A 139 -13.58 8.39 6.21
N LEU A 140 -14.08 7.49 7.05
CA LEU A 140 -13.99 6.04 6.84
C LEU A 140 -14.56 5.60 5.47
N TRP A 141 -15.67 6.19 5.02
CA TRP A 141 -16.23 5.93 3.69
C TRP A 141 -15.30 6.34 2.54
N ILE A 142 -14.56 7.44 2.71
CA ILE A 142 -13.60 7.93 1.72
C ILE A 142 -12.37 7.03 1.68
N MET A 143 -11.93 6.50 2.83
CA MET A 143 -10.86 5.51 2.89
C MET A 143 -11.22 4.25 2.10
N ILE A 144 -12.40 3.68 2.34
CA ILE A 144 -12.85 2.46 1.64
C ILE A 144 -12.94 2.72 0.12
N PHE A 145 -13.58 3.83 -0.27
CA PHE A 145 -13.72 4.18 -1.67
C PHE A 145 -12.36 4.47 -2.33
N GLY A 146 -11.51 5.24 -1.67
CA GLY A 146 -10.17 5.61 -2.15
C GLY A 146 -9.27 4.40 -2.31
N LEU A 147 -9.29 3.45 -1.38
CA LEU A 147 -8.56 2.17 -1.48
C LEU A 147 -9.05 1.34 -2.68
N ALA A 148 -10.37 1.20 -2.83
CA ALA A 148 -10.93 0.44 -3.96
C ALA A 148 -10.61 1.11 -5.30
N LEU A 149 -10.76 2.43 -5.39
CA LEU A 149 -10.46 3.22 -6.59
C LEU A 149 -8.96 3.19 -6.92
N SER A 150 -8.10 3.33 -5.93
CA SER A 150 -6.65 3.31 -6.11
C SER A 150 -6.17 1.96 -6.65
N VAL A 151 -6.63 0.84 -6.09
CA VAL A 151 -6.31 -0.49 -6.62
C VAL A 151 -6.85 -0.66 -8.05
N ALA A 152 -8.04 -0.13 -8.35
CA ALA A 152 -8.57 -0.13 -9.71
C ALA A 152 -7.65 0.62 -10.69
N LEU A 153 -7.23 1.83 -10.32
CA LEU A 153 -6.30 2.67 -11.10
C LEU A 153 -4.93 2.02 -11.27
N MET A 154 -4.42 1.37 -10.22
CA MET A 154 -3.14 0.66 -10.23
C MET A 154 -3.08 -0.41 -11.31
N ILE A 155 -4.17 -1.14 -11.56
CA ILE A 155 -4.19 -2.21 -12.57
C ILE A 155 -4.02 -1.61 -13.97
N VAL A 156 -4.71 -0.51 -14.24
CA VAL A 156 -4.61 0.21 -15.53
C VAL A 156 -3.21 0.81 -15.67
N ALA A 157 -2.71 1.42 -14.60
CA ALA A 157 -1.42 2.08 -14.56
C ALA A 157 -0.23 1.11 -14.54
N SER A 158 -0.41 -0.14 -14.11
CA SER A 158 0.65 -1.14 -13.92
C SER A 158 1.53 -1.37 -15.15
N LYS A 159 0.93 -1.35 -16.34
CA LYS A 159 1.65 -1.46 -17.62
C LYS A 159 2.56 -0.27 -17.89
N PHE A 160 2.15 0.93 -17.48
CA PHE A 160 2.93 2.15 -17.66
C PHE A 160 3.98 2.30 -16.56
N ILE A 161 3.58 2.05 -15.32
CA ILE A 161 4.42 2.18 -14.12
C ILE A 161 5.62 1.22 -14.18
N ALA A 162 5.42 -0.04 -14.60
CA ALA A 162 6.53 -1.00 -14.71
C ALA A 162 7.61 -0.51 -15.70
N ASN A 163 7.21 -0.10 -16.90
CA ASN A 163 8.13 0.44 -17.90
C ASN A 163 8.76 1.77 -17.47
N PHE A 164 8.02 2.58 -16.70
CA PHE A 164 8.49 3.88 -16.22
C PHE A 164 9.49 3.77 -15.07
N LEU A 165 9.30 2.83 -14.14
CA LEU A 165 10.23 2.56 -13.05
C LEU A 165 11.50 1.85 -13.52
N GLU A 166 11.40 0.92 -14.49
CA GLU A 166 12.59 0.36 -15.16
C GLU A 166 13.42 1.45 -15.83
N ARG A 167 12.77 2.48 -16.38
CA ARG A 167 13.44 3.61 -17.05
C ARG A 167 13.94 4.69 -16.08
N TYR A 168 13.29 4.85 -14.93
CA TYR A 168 13.61 5.89 -13.93
C TYR A 168 13.59 5.33 -12.49
N PRO A 169 14.53 4.44 -12.12
CA PRO A 169 14.57 3.82 -10.80
C PRO A 169 14.77 4.81 -9.65
N ARG A 170 15.28 6.02 -9.93
CA ARG A 170 15.38 7.13 -8.97
C ARG A 170 14.02 7.65 -8.47
N MET A 171 12.90 7.29 -9.11
CA MET A 171 11.55 7.70 -8.66
C MET A 171 11.14 7.07 -7.31
N ILE A 172 11.77 5.96 -6.90
CA ILE A 172 11.54 5.31 -5.60
C ILE A 172 11.77 6.30 -4.43
N TRP A 173 12.69 7.26 -4.59
CA TRP A 173 12.93 8.31 -3.61
C TRP A 173 11.71 9.18 -3.30
N ILE A 174 10.81 9.37 -4.26
CA ILE A 174 9.55 10.11 -4.03
C ILE A 174 8.66 9.33 -3.06
N GLY A 175 8.53 8.01 -3.25
CA GLY A 175 7.80 7.15 -2.32
C GLY A 175 8.40 7.16 -0.92
N ILE A 176 9.74 7.12 -0.81
CA ILE A 176 10.45 7.23 0.48
C ILE A 176 10.15 8.57 1.16
N ILE A 177 10.19 9.68 0.42
CA ILE A 177 9.85 11.02 0.96
C ILE A 177 8.40 11.05 1.46
N THR A 178 7.46 10.48 0.69
CA THR A 178 6.05 10.39 1.09
C THR A 178 5.88 9.54 2.36
N ILE A 179 6.53 8.37 2.46
CA ILE A 179 6.49 7.53 3.67
C ILE A 179 7.03 8.32 4.87
N CYS A 180 8.19 8.96 4.74
CA CYS A 180 8.77 9.76 5.82
C CYS A 180 7.84 10.91 6.24
N TYR A 181 7.20 11.59 5.29
CA TYR A 181 6.25 12.65 5.59
C TYR A 181 5.06 12.13 6.39
N ILE A 182 4.42 11.03 5.96
CA ILE A 182 3.28 10.44 6.65
C ILE A 182 3.68 9.89 8.02
N ALA A 183 4.85 9.26 8.13
CA ALA A 183 5.34 8.74 9.38
C ALA A 183 5.57 9.85 10.43
N ILE A 184 6.13 10.98 10.02
CA ILE A 184 6.51 12.05 10.95
C ILE A 184 5.31 12.93 11.28
N VAL A 185 4.59 13.43 10.27
CA VAL A 185 3.61 14.50 10.45
C VAL A 185 2.29 13.97 11.03
N PRO A 186 1.47 13.19 10.31
CA PRO A 186 0.19 12.72 10.83
C PRO A 186 0.32 11.58 11.85
N MET A 187 1.44 10.85 11.92
CA MET A 187 1.55 9.73 12.86
C MET A 187 2.31 10.07 14.14
N ILE A 188 3.59 10.45 14.05
CA ILE A 188 4.39 10.72 15.24
C ILE A 188 3.95 12.03 15.92
N ILE A 189 3.87 13.14 15.18
CA ILE A 189 3.53 14.44 15.79
C ILE A 189 2.10 14.44 16.34
N GLU A 190 1.14 13.92 15.58
CA GLU A 190 -0.26 13.87 16.00
C GLU A 190 -0.49 12.85 17.13
N GLY A 191 0.19 11.70 17.09
CA GLY A 191 0.17 10.72 18.17
C GLY A 191 0.73 11.28 19.48
N ILE A 192 1.83 12.03 19.43
CA ILE A 192 2.36 12.74 20.59
C ILE A 192 1.34 13.76 21.10
N LYS A 193 0.77 14.59 20.22
CA LYS A 193 -0.21 15.61 20.59
C LYS A 193 -1.45 15.01 21.28
N ASN A 194 -1.96 13.89 20.76
CA ASN A 194 -3.12 13.20 21.33
C ASN A 194 -2.79 12.45 22.63
N SER A 195 -1.54 12.04 22.84
CA SER A 195 -1.09 11.41 24.09
C SER A 195 -1.04 12.40 25.27
N TYR A 196 -0.74 13.68 25.01
CA TYR A 196 -0.67 14.73 26.05
C TYR A 196 -2.02 15.44 26.32
N LEU A 197 -3.06 15.15 25.54
CA LEU A 197 -4.40 15.74 25.69
C LEU A 197 -5.43 14.80 26.36
N LEU A 198 -4.98 13.66 26.90
CA LEU A 198 -5.76 12.72 27.72
C LEU A 198 -5.53 12.94 29.22
#